data_AF-A0A5N7XA61-F1
#
_entry.id   AF-A0A5N7XA61-F1
#
_cell.length_a   1.000
_cell.length_b   1.000
_cell.length_c   1.000
_cell.angle_alpha   90.00
_cell.angle_beta   90.00
_cell.angle_gamma   90.00
#
_symmetry.space_group_name_H-M   'P 1'
#
loop_
_entity.id
_entity.type
_entity.pdbx_description
1 polymer ?
#
loop_
_entity_poly.entity_id
_entity_poly.type
_entity_poly.pdbx_seq_one_letter_code
_entity_poly.pdbx_strand_id
1 'polypeptide(L)'
;MGTWSHGNFDNDTALDWLADITGQLIDEIAEALDSPEALQAGETESDLVPCRIELLCAMAEGGMHPLWPDLQTVEQWKATYLQAWDQSIDELEPEEGYKQDRRIAIIETFDRMIALAAADEEEGADEDWGEE
;
A
#
# COMPACT_ATOMS: atom_id res chain seq x y z
N MET A 1 13.51 -24.15 -5.48
CA MET A 1 12.45 -24.41 -6.47
C MET A 1 11.88 -25.80 -6.29
N GLY A 2 10.76 -25.86 -5.57
CA GLY A 2 9.94 -27.05 -5.33
C GLY A 2 8.45 -26.70 -5.25
N THR A 3 7.61 -27.73 -5.28
CA THR A 3 6.16 -27.67 -5.06
C THR A 3 5.85 -28.50 -3.83
N TRP A 4 5.10 -27.94 -2.87
CA TRP A 4 4.81 -28.62 -1.60
C TRP A 4 3.32 -28.93 -1.41
N SER A 5 2.44 -28.34 -2.21
CA SER A 5 1.00 -28.64 -2.19
C SER A 5 0.36 -28.33 -3.56
N HIS A 6 -0.97 -28.37 -3.64
CA HIS A 6 -1.78 -28.31 -4.85
C HIS A 6 -2.42 -26.93 -5.08
N GLY A 7 -2.25 -25.98 -4.16
CA GLY A 7 -2.71 -24.60 -4.31
C GLY A 7 -1.85 -23.83 -5.31
N ASN A 8 -2.40 -22.74 -5.84
CA ASN A 8 -1.76 -21.94 -6.89
C ASN A 8 -0.41 -21.34 -6.46
N PHE A 9 -0.27 -21.02 -5.17
CA PHE A 9 0.93 -20.42 -4.57
C PHE A 9 1.77 -21.44 -3.78
N ASP A 10 1.43 -22.73 -3.83
CA ASP A 10 2.15 -23.78 -3.09
C ASP A 10 3.41 -24.29 -3.84
N ASN A 11 4.10 -23.37 -4.51
CA ASN A 11 5.35 -23.64 -5.21
C ASN A 11 6.22 -22.38 -5.28
N ASP A 12 7.55 -22.56 -5.24
CA ASP A 12 8.51 -21.45 -5.17
C ASP A 12 8.34 -20.48 -6.35
N THR A 13 8.13 -20.99 -7.57
CA THR A 13 8.00 -20.15 -8.77
C THR A 13 6.83 -19.19 -8.68
N ALA A 14 5.70 -19.62 -8.11
CA ALA A 14 4.53 -18.77 -7.94
C ALA A 14 4.74 -17.74 -6.81
N LEU A 15 5.43 -18.10 -5.73
CA LEU A 15 5.77 -17.15 -4.66
C LEU A 15 6.80 -16.12 -5.10
N ASP A 16 7.84 -16.52 -5.83
CA ASP A 16 8.82 -15.60 -6.42
C ASP A 16 8.11 -14.59 -7.34
N TRP A 17 7.22 -15.08 -8.22
CA TRP A 17 6.44 -14.21 -9.09
C TRP A 17 5.49 -13.28 -8.32
N LEU A 18 4.84 -13.78 -7.26
CA LEU A 18 3.98 -12.94 -6.41
C LEU A 18 4.80 -11.83 -5.74
N ALA A 19 5.96 -12.17 -5.18
CA ALA A 19 6.87 -11.22 -4.54
C ALA A 19 7.32 -10.13 -5.52
N ASP A 20 7.68 -10.51 -6.75
CA ASP A 20 8.05 -9.55 -7.81
C ASP A 20 6.90 -8.58 -8.12
N ILE A 21 5.67 -9.08 -8.27
CA ILE A 21 4.51 -8.24 -8.59
C ILE A 21 4.15 -7.32 -7.43
N THR A 22 4.12 -7.83 -6.20
CA THR A 22 3.82 -6.98 -5.03
C THR A 22 4.93 -5.97 -4.77
N GLY A 23 6.20 -6.36 -4.95
CA GLY A 23 7.35 -5.49 -4.82
C GLY A 23 7.31 -4.35 -5.83
N GLN A 24 6.97 -4.65 -7.10
CA GLN A 24 6.80 -3.62 -8.12
C GLN A 24 5.73 -2.58 -7.72
N LEU A 25 4.59 -3.00 -7.17
CA LEU A 25 3.56 -2.05 -6.73
C LEU A 25 4.04 -1.16 -5.59
N ILE A 26 4.82 -1.71 -4.65
CA ILE A 26 5.41 -0.97 -3.54
C ILE A 26 6.46 0.03 -4.04
N ASP A 27 7.33 -0.40 -4.97
CA ASP A 27 8.34 0.46 -5.58
C ASP A 27 7.71 1.63 -6.34
N GLU A 28 6.64 1.38 -7.11
CA GLU A 28 5.90 2.43 -7.81
C GLU A 28 5.23 3.43 -6.83
N ILE A 29 4.73 2.95 -5.67
CA ILE A 29 4.22 3.84 -4.61
C ILE A 29 5.37 4.68 -4.03
N ALA A 30 6.51 4.06 -3.75
CA ALA A 30 7.67 4.75 -3.19
C ALA A 30 8.19 5.84 -4.14
N GLU A 31 8.31 5.53 -5.43
CA GLU A 31 8.75 6.49 -6.46
C GLU A 31 7.80 7.68 -6.58
N ALA A 32 6.50 7.45 -6.54
CA ALA A 32 5.50 8.52 -6.54
C ALA A 32 5.62 9.41 -5.30
N LEU A 33 5.93 8.83 -4.13
CA LEU A 33 6.05 9.56 -2.87
C LEU A 33 7.35 10.34 -2.72
N ASP A 34 8.38 9.98 -3.47
CA ASP A 34 9.61 10.76 -3.61
C ASP A 34 9.42 12.03 -4.44
N SER A 35 8.30 12.15 -5.17
CA SER A 35 7.95 13.29 -6.04
C SER A 35 6.61 13.92 -5.64
N PRO A 36 6.55 14.78 -4.60
CA PRO A 36 5.29 15.34 -4.09
C PRO A 36 4.41 16.04 -5.15
N GLU A 37 5.01 16.62 -6.20
CA GLU A 37 4.29 17.18 -7.34
C GLU A 37 3.41 16.15 -8.07
N ALA A 38 3.83 14.89 -8.17
CA ALA A 38 3.08 13.83 -8.83
C ALA A 38 1.82 13.41 -8.04
N LEU A 39 1.75 13.80 -6.76
CA LEU A 39 0.65 13.48 -5.85
C LEU A 39 -0.40 14.58 -5.78
N GLN A 40 -0.17 15.72 -6.44
CA GLN A 40 -1.13 16.80 -6.50
C GLN A 40 -2.46 16.32 -7.10
N ALA A 41 -3.58 16.86 -6.64
CA ALA A 41 -4.88 16.48 -7.14
C ALA A 41 -4.96 16.67 -8.67
N GLY A 42 -5.48 15.65 -9.37
CA GLY A 42 -5.57 15.64 -10.82
C GLY A 42 -4.32 15.11 -11.54
N GLU A 43 -3.22 14.88 -10.82
CA GLU A 43 -2.06 14.17 -11.34
C GLU A 43 -2.27 12.66 -11.36
N THR A 44 -1.57 11.98 -12.28
CA THR A 44 -1.77 10.55 -12.52
C THR A 44 -1.43 9.71 -11.29
N GLU A 45 -0.32 10.00 -10.61
CA GLU A 45 0.07 9.22 -9.43
C GLU A 45 -0.81 9.49 -8.21
N SER A 46 -1.43 10.67 -8.12
CA SER A 46 -2.50 10.95 -7.15
C SER A 46 -3.66 9.96 -7.32
N ASP A 47 -4.04 9.60 -8.54
CA ASP A 47 -5.12 8.62 -8.74
C ASP A 47 -4.65 7.17 -8.60
N LEU A 48 -3.41 6.86 -8.99
CA LEU A 48 -2.91 5.49 -9.03
C LEU A 48 -2.36 4.98 -7.69
N VAL A 49 -1.75 5.81 -6.85
CA VAL A 49 -1.21 5.37 -5.55
C VAL A 49 -2.28 4.71 -4.67
N PRO A 50 -3.46 5.32 -4.44
CA PRO A 50 -4.53 4.66 -3.68
C PRO A 50 -5.00 3.35 -4.32
N CYS A 51 -4.99 3.25 -5.66
CA CYS A 51 -5.36 2.03 -6.37
C CYS A 51 -4.36 0.89 -6.12
N ARG A 52 -3.05 1.19 -6.15
CA ARG A 52 -2.01 0.20 -5.85
C ARG A 52 -2.10 -0.29 -4.40
N ILE A 53 -2.34 0.63 -3.46
CA ILE A 53 -2.55 0.29 -2.06
C ILE A 53 -3.78 -0.61 -1.89
N GLU A 54 -4.90 -0.28 -2.52
CA GLU A 54 -6.13 -1.08 -2.46
C GLU A 54 -5.90 -2.51 -2.96
N LEU A 55 -5.16 -2.68 -4.06
CA LEU A 55 -4.78 -4.00 -4.58
C LEU A 55 -3.90 -4.78 -3.60
N LEU A 56 -2.88 -4.14 -3.03
CA LEU A 56 -2.00 -4.76 -2.03
C LEU A 56 -2.77 -5.20 -0.79
N CYS A 57 -3.67 -4.36 -0.28
CA CYS A 57 -4.51 -4.68 0.87
C CYS A 57 -5.44 -5.87 0.57
N ALA A 58 -6.10 -5.86 -0.58
CA ALA A 58 -6.97 -6.97 -1.00
C ALA A 58 -6.20 -8.29 -1.19
N MET A 59 -4.94 -8.22 -1.64
CA MET A 59 -4.09 -9.40 -1.75
C MET A 59 -3.70 -9.94 -0.38
N ALA A 60 -3.24 -9.09 0.54
CA ALA A 60 -2.87 -9.46 1.89
C ALA A 60 -4.03 -10.12 2.66
N GLU A 61 -5.22 -9.53 2.61
CA GLU A 61 -6.44 -10.12 3.21
C GLU A 61 -6.84 -11.46 2.59
N GLY A 62 -6.43 -11.71 1.34
CA GLY A 62 -6.59 -12.98 0.66
C GLY A 62 -5.50 -14.02 0.98
N GLY A 63 -4.57 -13.72 1.90
CA GLY A 63 -3.43 -14.57 2.24
C GLY A 63 -2.23 -14.44 1.30
N MET A 64 -2.21 -13.42 0.43
CA MET A 64 -1.09 -13.10 -0.46
C MET A 64 -0.35 -11.88 0.10
N HIS A 65 0.37 -12.09 1.20
CA HIS A 65 1.02 -11.02 1.95
C HIS A 65 2.20 -10.44 1.16
N PRO A 66 2.20 -9.13 0.83
CA PRO A 66 3.36 -8.49 0.26
C PRO A 66 4.43 -8.26 1.35
N LEU A 67 5.68 -8.01 0.94
CA LEU A 67 6.70 -7.51 1.86
C LEU A 67 6.45 -6.03 2.12
N TRP A 68 5.73 -5.71 3.19
CA TRP A 68 5.42 -4.33 3.53
C TRP A 68 6.70 -3.51 3.87
N PRO A 69 6.74 -2.22 3.53
CA PRO A 69 7.68 -1.30 4.15
C PRO A 69 7.43 -1.23 5.66
N ASP A 70 8.43 -0.80 6.42
CA ASP A 70 8.28 -0.59 7.86
C ASP A 70 7.16 0.42 8.18
N LEU A 71 6.54 0.27 9.34
CA LEU A 71 5.40 1.11 9.74
C LEU A 71 5.70 2.62 9.69
N GLN A 72 6.90 3.03 10.08
CA GLN A 72 7.27 4.45 10.05
C GLN A 72 7.27 4.98 8.61
N THR A 73 7.76 4.19 7.66
CA THR A 73 7.72 4.52 6.23
C THR A 73 6.28 4.68 5.74
N VAL A 74 5.37 3.73 6.06
CA VAL A 74 3.97 3.80 5.60
C VAL A 74 3.20 4.97 6.23
N GLU A 75 3.46 5.29 7.50
CA GLU A 75 2.90 6.47 8.15
C GLU A 75 3.39 7.78 7.50
N GLN A 76 4.68 7.85 7.18
CA GLN A 76 5.26 8.99 6.48
C GLN A 76 4.67 9.13 5.07
N TRP A 77 4.46 8.03 4.37
CA TRP A 77 3.81 7.99 3.05
C TRP A 77 2.42 8.61 3.07
N LYS A 78 1.58 8.21 4.05
CA LYS A 78 0.26 8.80 4.26
C LYS A 78 0.35 10.32 4.46
N ALA A 79 1.29 10.77 5.29
CA ALA A 79 1.47 12.19 5.58
C ALA A 79 1.88 12.98 4.33
N THR A 80 2.85 12.47 3.55
CA THR A 80 3.34 13.08 2.31
C THR A 80 2.22 13.20 1.27
N TYR A 81 1.48 12.11 1.05
CA TYR A 81 0.36 12.09 0.10
C TYR A 81 -0.71 13.12 0.48
N LEU A 82 -1.19 13.08 1.73
CA LEU A 82 -2.25 13.99 2.17
C LEU A 82 -1.81 15.45 2.11
N GLN A 83 -0.55 15.74 2.42
CA GLN A 83 0.00 17.09 2.33
C GLN A 83 -0.06 17.62 0.89
N ALA A 84 0.42 16.85 -0.10
CA ALA A 84 0.44 17.27 -1.50
C ALA A 84 -0.99 17.42 -2.07
N TRP A 85 -1.87 16.48 -1.76
CA TRP A 85 -3.25 16.51 -2.22
C TRP A 85 -4.06 17.65 -1.58
N ASP A 86 -3.97 17.84 -0.25
CA ASP A 86 -4.70 18.88 0.48
C ASP A 86 -4.33 20.30 0.00
N GLN A 87 -3.06 20.49 -0.42
CA GLN A 87 -2.54 21.76 -0.91
C GLN A 87 -2.98 22.12 -2.33
N SER A 88 -3.32 21.13 -3.16
CA SER A 88 -3.57 21.31 -4.60
C SER A 88 -5.05 21.19 -4.98
N ILE A 89 -5.85 20.43 -4.23
CA ILE A 89 -7.25 20.13 -4.61
C ILE A 89 -8.12 21.38 -4.76
N ASP A 90 -7.88 22.45 -4.00
CA ASP A 90 -8.70 23.67 -4.09
C ASP A 90 -8.49 24.42 -5.42
N GLU A 91 -7.36 24.21 -6.11
CA GLU A 91 -7.07 24.79 -7.42
C GLU A 91 -7.95 24.18 -8.54
N LEU A 92 -8.54 23.01 -8.28
CA LEU A 92 -9.44 22.32 -9.21
C LEU A 92 -10.92 22.72 -9.04
N GLU A 93 -11.23 23.65 -8.13
CA GLU A 93 -12.59 24.12 -7.83
C GLU A 93 -13.59 22.95 -7.61
N PRO A 94 -13.32 22.04 -6.64
CA PRO A 94 -14.12 20.83 -6.47
C PRO A 94 -15.57 21.15 -6.08
N GLU A 95 -16.48 20.26 -6.46
CA GLU A 95 -17.87 20.34 -6.03
C GLU A 95 -17.99 20.28 -4.49
N GLU A 96 -19.07 20.87 -3.95
CA GLU A 96 -19.32 20.88 -2.51
C GLU A 96 -19.33 19.44 -1.94
N GLY A 97 -18.53 19.21 -0.89
CA GLY A 97 -18.40 17.90 -0.25
C GLY A 97 -17.34 16.98 -0.88
N TYR A 98 -16.98 17.14 -2.16
CA TYR A 98 -16.03 16.24 -2.83
C TYR A 98 -14.68 16.16 -2.11
N LYS A 99 -14.12 17.31 -1.72
CA LYS A 99 -12.84 17.36 -1.00
C LYS A 99 -12.89 16.54 0.29
N GLN A 100 -14.00 16.63 1.03
CA GLN A 100 -14.14 15.93 2.31
C GLN A 100 -14.27 14.43 2.09
N ASP A 101 -15.15 14.00 1.19
CA ASP A 101 -15.42 12.59 0.93
C ASP A 101 -14.20 11.88 0.33
N ARG A 102 -13.52 12.52 -0.64
CA ARG A 102 -12.31 11.96 -1.25
C ARG A 102 -11.18 11.84 -0.24
N ARG A 103 -10.99 12.84 0.63
CA ARG A 103 -9.98 12.81 1.68
C ARG A 103 -10.21 11.67 2.69
N ILE A 104 -11.48 11.41 3.05
CA ILE A 104 -11.85 10.26 3.90
C ILE A 104 -11.44 8.96 3.23
N ALA A 105 -11.78 8.77 1.95
CA ALA A 105 -11.42 7.56 1.22
C ALA A 105 -9.90 7.34 1.17
N ILE A 106 -9.11 8.39 0.90
CA ILE A 106 -7.63 8.31 0.92
C ILE A 106 -7.13 7.88 2.30
N ILE A 107 -7.66 8.49 3.37
CA ILE A 107 -7.28 8.16 4.75
C ILE A 107 -7.58 6.71 5.07
N GLU A 108 -8.78 6.23 4.76
CA GLU A 108 -9.19 4.84 5.01
C GLU A 108 -8.32 3.84 4.24
N THR A 109 -7.93 4.15 3.00
CA THR A 109 -7.02 3.32 2.20
C THR A 109 -5.64 3.20 2.86
N PHE A 110 -5.04 4.32 3.29
CA PHE A 110 -3.74 4.27 3.97
C PHE A 110 -3.83 3.64 5.37
N ASP A 111 -4.90 3.90 6.13
CA ASP A 111 -5.09 3.30 7.46
C ASP A 111 -5.23 1.78 7.38
N ARG A 112 -5.88 1.27 6.33
CA ARG A 112 -5.96 -0.16 6.07
C ARG A 112 -4.59 -0.77 5.76
N MET A 113 -3.77 -0.10 4.95
CA MET A 113 -2.39 -0.53 4.68
C MET A 113 -1.54 -0.59 5.96
N ILE A 114 -1.62 0.46 6.79
CA ILE A 114 -0.90 0.53 8.07
C ILE A 114 -1.34 -0.60 9.00
N ALA A 115 -2.64 -0.87 9.11
CA ALA A 115 -3.16 -1.94 9.95
C ALA A 115 -2.68 -3.32 9.49
N LEU A 116 -2.61 -3.56 8.18
CA LEU A 116 -2.12 -4.82 7.62
C LEU A 116 -0.61 -4.98 7.81
N ALA A 117 0.17 -3.93 7.58
CA ALA A 117 1.61 -3.94 7.84
C ALA A 117 1.93 -4.19 9.32
N ALA A 118 1.14 -3.62 10.24
CA ALA A 118 1.33 -3.81 11.68
C ALA A 118 1.02 -5.24 12.12
N ALA A 119 -0.04 -5.83 11.57
CA ALA A 119 -0.39 -7.22 11.85
C ALA A 119 0.69 -8.19 11.35
N ASP A 120 1.27 -7.92 10.18
CA ASP A 120 2.35 -8.72 9.58
C ASP A 120 3.64 -8.66 10.42
N GLU A 121 4.01 -7.46 10.94
CA GLU A 121 5.13 -7.31 11.88
C GLU A 121 4.91 -8.07 13.21
N GLU A 122 3.68 -8.08 13.74
CA GLU A 122 3.35 -8.80 14.98
C GLU A 122 3.40 -10.32 14.78
N GLU A 123 2.85 -10.83 13.67
CA GLU A 123 2.88 -12.26 13.33
C GLU A 123 4.31 -12.76 13.10
N GLY A 124 5.13 -12.01 12.35
CA GLY A 124 6.53 -12.35 12.14
C GLY A 124 7.36 -12.30 13.44
N ALA A 125 7.02 -11.42 14.38
CA ALA A 125 7.65 -11.39 15.70
C ALA A 125 7.30 -12.64 16.53
N ASP A 126 6.03 -13.06 16.53
CA ASP A 126 5.58 -14.24 17.28
C ASP A 126 6.19 -15.56 16.76
N GLU A 127 6.49 -15.65 15.47
CA GLU A 127 7.16 -16.83 14.88
C GLU A 127 8.64 -16.95 15.28
N ASP A 128 9.37 -15.84 15.45
CA ASP A 128 10.80 -15.80 15.83
C ASP A 128 11.04 -16.24 17.29
N TRP A 129 10.06 -16.03 18.18
CA TRP A 129 10.14 -16.45 19.60
C TRP A 129 9.70 -17.91 19.84
N GLY A 130 9.36 -18.66 18.79
CA GLY A 130 8.87 -20.05 18.86
C GLY A 130 9.94 -21.14 18.76
N GLU A 131 11.20 -20.79 18.45
CA GLU A 131 12.31 -21.75 18.30
C GLU A 131 13.25 -21.76 19.52
N GLU A 132 12.84 -22.43 20.62
CA GLU A 132 13.76 -22.93 21.68
C GLU A 132 13.65 -24.45 21.87
#